data_AF-A0A2U3LDI5-F1
#
_entry.id   AF-A0A2U3LDI5-F1
#
_cell.length_a   1.000
_cell.length_b   1.000
_cell.length_c   1.000
_cell.angle_alpha   90.00
_cell.angle_beta   90.00
_cell.angle_gamma   90.00
#
_symmetry.space_group_name_H-M   'P 1'
#
loop_
_entity.id
_entity.type
_entity.pdbx_description
1 polymer ?
#
loop_
_entity_poly.entity_id
_entity_poly.type
_entity_poly.pdbx_seq_one_letter_code
_entity_poly.pdbx_strand_id
1 'polypeptide(L)'
;MQPAHRLIEEIVSSSRIPSARRRREVLRELQAHVEDAISSGVTERLAVDNLGDPREIASHFAWVYRKERAVLRLSVFLLSTIAVAGSIAAIVMAMKAGIAIGFGVPLPRIFSPRHTLIEAIDILSTAAAYVGLLSLEKLFDRRHFPKSAALLALIFAALAAVFSMAGRPWKFLLFGLVAGIFLRTIQVLLKNQAARIVVVPACFGAIGLISLRPLTVASWVVTGLGYLAMTHLAVRVDRALFKGLQQL
;
A
#
# COMPACT_ATOMS: atom_id res chain seq x y z
N MET A 1 -24.66 -18.58 36.38
CA MET A 1 -23.61 -18.07 35.47
C MET A 1 -24.24 -16.94 34.68
N GLN A 2 -23.73 -15.71 34.82
CA GLN A 2 -24.34 -14.51 34.22
C GLN A 2 -24.31 -14.59 32.68
N PRO A 3 -25.39 -14.17 31.98
CA PRO A 3 -25.46 -14.22 30.52
C PRO A 3 -24.33 -13.43 29.85
N ALA A 4 -23.90 -12.30 30.41
CA ALA A 4 -22.77 -11.54 29.90
C ALA A 4 -21.45 -12.34 29.92
N HIS A 5 -21.22 -13.12 30.97
CA HIS A 5 -19.99 -13.90 31.11
C HIS A 5 -19.87 -14.98 30.03
N ARG A 6 -20.98 -15.66 29.72
CA ARG A 6 -21.02 -16.69 28.65
C ARG A 6 -20.72 -16.09 27.28
N LEU A 7 -21.29 -14.92 26.98
CA LEU A 7 -21.07 -14.23 25.71
C LEU A 7 -19.59 -13.83 25.55
N ILE A 8 -18.99 -13.26 26.61
CA ILE A 8 -17.58 -12.84 26.59
C ILE A 8 -16.67 -14.07 26.44
N GLU A 9 -16.95 -15.16 27.13
CA GLU A 9 -16.21 -16.41 26.96
C GLU A 9 -16.35 -16.98 25.53
N GLU A 10 -17.53 -16.90 24.93
CA GLU A 10 -17.76 -17.29 23.54
C GLU A 10 -16.93 -16.43 22.57
N ILE A 11 -16.93 -15.10 22.74
CA ILE A 11 -16.12 -14.17 21.93
C ILE A 11 -14.64 -14.48 22.06
N VAL A 12 -14.14 -14.60 23.30
CA VAL A 12 -12.71 -14.82 23.57
C VAL A 12 -12.26 -16.21 23.09
N SER A 13 -13.08 -17.25 23.25
CA SER A 13 -12.74 -18.59 22.75
C SER A 13 -12.75 -18.66 21.23
N SER A 14 -13.72 -18.00 20.58
CA SER A 14 -13.87 -17.96 19.12
C SER A 14 -12.85 -17.05 18.44
N SER A 15 -12.31 -16.04 19.14
CA SER A 15 -11.28 -15.14 18.62
C SER A 15 -9.90 -15.78 18.42
N ARG A 16 -9.68 -17.03 18.89
CA ARG A 16 -8.43 -17.79 18.72
C ARG A 16 -7.15 -17.02 19.10
N ILE A 17 -7.24 -16.09 20.07
CA ILE A 17 -6.08 -15.29 20.50
C ILE A 17 -5.04 -16.21 21.15
N PRO A 18 -3.80 -16.28 20.60
CA PRO A 18 -2.84 -17.30 21.02
C PRO A 18 -2.11 -16.96 22.33
N SER A 19 -2.12 -15.70 22.77
CA SER A 19 -1.49 -15.31 24.03
C SER A 19 -2.50 -15.34 25.17
N ALA A 20 -2.24 -16.16 26.21
CA ALA A 20 -3.07 -16.21 27.42
C ALA A 20 -3.12 -14.88 28.18
N ARG A 21 -2.07 -14.05 28.07
CA ARG A 21 -2.07 -12.70 28.63
C ARG A 21 -3.02 -11.79 27.87
N ARG A 22 -2.93 -11.77 26.53
CA ARG A 22 -3.83 -10.95 25.69
C ARG A 22 -5.28 -11.39 25.77
N ARG A 23 -5.55 -12.70 25.86
CA ARG A 23 -6.91 -13.22 26.14
C ARG A 23 -7.47 -12.66 27.43
N ARG A 24 -6.67 -12.61 28.50
CA ARG A 24 -7.07 -12.03 29.78
C ARG A 24 -7.28 -10.52 29.70
N GLU A 25 -6.46 -9.80 28.92
CA GLU A 25 -6.63 -8.37 28.69
C GLU A 25 -7.95 -8.08 27.94
N VAL A 26 -8.22 -8.77 26.83
CA VAL A 26 -9.49 -8.64 26.08
C VAL A 26 -10.69 -9.02 26.92
N LEU A 27 -10.59 -10.10 27.70
CA LEU A 27 -11.66 -10.52 28.61
C LEU A 27 -11.94 -9.44 29.66
N ARG A 28 -10.90 -8.84 30.26
CA ARG A 28 -11.06 -7.73 31.22
C ARG A 28 -11.67 -6.49 30.58
N GLU A 29 -11.25 -6.14 29.36
CA GLU A 29 -11.76 -4.97 28.64
C GLU A 29 -13.24 -5.15 28.26
N LEU A 30 -13.62 -6.32 27.75
CA LEU A 30 -15.03 -6.63 27.47
C LEU A 30 -15.89 -6.65 28.75
N GLN A 31 -15.35 -7.17 29.85
CA GLN A 31 -16.05 -7.13 31.15
C GLN A 31 -16.24 -5.69 31.63
N ALA A 32 -15.19 -4.87 31.57
CA ALA A 32 -15.25 -3.46 31.96
C ALA A 32 -16.31 -2.70 31.13
N HIS A 33 -16.38 -2.94 29.81
CA HIS A 33 -17.41 -2.31 28.97
C HIS A 33 -18.85 -2.70 29.35
N VAL A 34 -19.09 -3.96 29.73
CA VAL A 34 -20.40 -4.40 30.21
C VAL A 34 -20.71 -3.81 31.59
N GLU A 35 -19.74 -3.79 32.50
CA GLU A 35 -19.87 -3.21 33.83
C GLU A 35 -20.14 -1.70 33.77
N ASP A 36 -19.48 -0.97 32.87
CA ASP A 36 -19.72 0.46 32.62
C ASP A 36 -21.14 0.70 32.09
N ALA A 37 -21.62 -0.13 31.17
CA ALA A 37 -22.98 -0.06 30.66
C ALA A 37 -24.01 -0.29 31.78
N ILE A 38 -23.82 -1.32 32.61
CA ILE A 38 -24.71 -1.61 33.74
C ILE A 38 -24.70 -0.47 34.76
N SER A 39 -23.52 0.09 35.06
CA SER A 39 -23.36 1.23 35.97
C SER A 39 -24.05 2.49 35.45
N SER A 40 -24.21 2.63 34.13
CA SER A 40 -24.98 3.72 33.50
C SER A 40 -26.49 3.53 33.54
N GLY A 41 -26.99 2.46 34.17
CA GLY A 41 -28.42 2.15 34.31
C GLY A 41 -29.00 1.26 33.22
N VAL A 42 -28.15 0.70 32.34
CA VAL A 42 -28.57 -0.26 31.31
C VAL A 42 -28.77 -1.64 31.94
N THR A 43 -29.85 -2.33 31.58
CA THR A 43 -30.04 -3.72 32.05
C THR A 43 -28.99 -4.65 31.42
N GLU A 44 -28.55 -5.68 32.16
CA GLU A 44 -27.53 -6.62 31.67
C GLU A 44 -27.87 -7.20 30.28
N ARG A 45 -29.15 -7.52 30.04
CA ARG A 45 -29.62 -8.02 28.75
C ARG A 45 -29.44 -7.00 27.63
N LEU A 46 -29.79 -5.73 27.87
CA LEU A 46 -29.62 -4.68 26.88
C LEU A 46 -28.14 -4.34 26.65
N ALA A 47 -27.30 -4.44 27.70
CA ALA A 47 -25.85 -4.27 27.57
C ALA A 47 -25.23 -5.36 26.68
N VAL A 48 -25.69 -6.62 26.83
CA VAL A 48 -25.29 -7.75 25.98
C VAL A 48 -25.79 -7.58 24.54
N ASP A 49 -27.05 -7.21 24.34
CA ASP A 49 -27.61 -6.99 23.01
C ASP A 49 -26.89 -5.83 22.28
N ASN A 50 -26.44 -4.81 23.02
CA ASN A 50 -25.67 -3.68 22.48
C ASN A 50 -24.23 -4.01 22.07
N LEU A 51 -23.66 -5.14 22.52
CA LEU A 51 -22.33 -5.57 22.08
C LEU A 51 -22.32 -5.96 20.59
N GLY A 52 -23.45 -6.44 20.06
CA GLY A 52 -23.60 -6.91 18.68
C GLY A 52 -23.38 -8.42 18.53
N ASP A 53 -23.13 -8.88 17.29
CA ASP A 53 -22.94 -10.31 17.00
C ASP A 53 -21.58 -10.80 17.57
N PRO A 54 -21.58 -11.77 18.51
CA PRO A 54 -20.36 -12.34 19.09
C PRO A 54 -19.37 -12.87 18.04
N ARG A 55 -19.89 -13.40 16.92
CA ARG A 55 -19.06 -13.94 15.84
C ARG A 55 -18.32 -12.85 15.10
N GLU A 56 -18.98 -11.72 14.85
CA GLU A 56 -18.39 -10.56 14.21
C GLU A 56 -17.28 -9.99 15.10
N ILE A 57 -17.57 -9.79 16.39
CA ILE A 57 -16.59 -9.30 17.39
C ILE A 57 -15.40 -10.25 17.50
N ALA A 58 -15.65 -11.55 17.61
CA ALA A 58 -14.61 -12.57 17.67
C ALA A 58 -13.72 -12.54 16.42
N SER A 59 -14.31 -12.37 15.23
CA SER A 59 -13.56 -12.27 13.97
C SER A 59 -12.66 -11.04 13.93
N HIS A 60 -13.12 -9.89 14.46
CA HIS A 60 -12.31 -8.68 14.57
C HIS A 60 -11.13 -8.87 15.53
N PHE A 61 -11.35 -9.50 16.69
CA PHE A 61 -10.25 -9.81 17.62
C PHE A 61 -9.27 -10.85 17.05
N ALA A 62 -9.77 -11.89 16.38
CA ALA A 62 -8.93 -12.87 15.69
C ALA A 62 -8.02 -12.20 14.65
N TRP A 63 -8.57 -11.24 13.91
CA TRP A 63 -7.82 -10.44 12.96
C TRP A 63 -6.75 -9.56 13.62
N VAL A 64 -7.08 -8.87 14.72
CA VAL A 64 -6.16 -7.96 15.42
C VAL A 64 -4.99 -8.72 16.05
N TYR A 65 -5.24 -9.92 16.58
CA TYR A 65 -4.28 -10.71 17.36
C TYR A 65 -3.64 -11.89 16.63
N ARG A 66 -3.90 -12.05 15.32
CA ARG A 66 -3.27 -13.10 14.48
C ARG A 66 -1.75 -13.00 14.60
N LYS A 67 -1.08 -14.07 15.05
CA LYS A 67 0.40 -14.14 15.20
C LYS A 67 1.12 -13.81 13.89
N GLU A 68 0.49 -14.11 12.77
CA GLU A 68 1.01 -13.94 11.42
C GLU A 68 0.76 -12.55 10.83
N ARG A 69 0.27 -11.57 11.61
CA ARG A 69 -0.08 -10.24 11.08
C ARG A 69 1.07 -9.55 10.35
N ALA A 70 2.31 -9.75 10.79
CA ALA A 70 3.48 -9.23 10.09
C ALA A 70 3.66 -9.90 8.71
N VAL A 71 3.56 -11.23 8.65
CA VAL A 71 3.63 -12.01 7.41
C VAL A 71 2.49 -11.61 6.49
N LEU A 72 1.27 -11.53 6.98
CA LEU A 72 0.10 -11.15 6.19
C LEU A 72 0.22 -9.72 5.64
N ARG A 73 0.66 -8.75 6.46
CA ARG A 73 0.92 -7.38 5.99
C ARG A 73 2.02 -7.33 4.95
N LEU A 74 3.09 -8.10 5.14
CA LEU A 74 4.17 -8.23 4.16
C LEU A 74 3.66 -8.86 2.86
N SER A 75 2.87 -9.92 2.94
CA SER A 75 2.26 -10.57 1.77
C SER A 75 1.33 -9.63 1.02
N VAL A 76 0.47 -8.86 1.72
CA VAL A 76 -0.37 -7.83 1.11
C VAL A 76 0.48 -6.78 0.41
N PHE A 77 1.53 -6.29 1.07
CA PHE A 77 2.44 -5.32 0.49
C PHE A 77 3.10 -5.86 -0.79
N LEU A 78 3.64 -7.08 -0.75
CA LEU A 78 4.30 -7.71 -1.90
C LEU A 78 3.31 -7.97 -3.05
N LEU A 79 2.15 -8.56 -2.76
CA LEU A 79 1.12 -8.84 -3.76
C LEU A 79 0.59 -7.54 -4.38
N SER A 80 0.34 -6.52 -3.56
CA SER A 80 -0.12 -5.21 -4.04
C SER A 80 0.94 -4.55 -4.92
N THR A 81 2.21 -4.59 -4.51
CA THR A 81 3.33 -4.06 -5.29
C THR A 81 3.44 -4.76 -6.65
N ILE A 82 3.40 -6.09 -6.70
CA ILE A 82 3.50 -6.87 -7.93
C ILE A 82 2.29 -6.60 -8.84
N ALA A 83 1.07 -6.62 -8.30
CA ALA A 83 -0.15 -6.39 -9.08
C ALA A 83 -0.19 -4.98 -9.66
N VAL A 84 0.19 -3.97 -8.87
CA VAL A 84 0.27 -2.57 -9.30
C VAL A 84 1.37 -2.41 -10.35
N ALA A 85 2.59 -2.89 -10.07
CA ALA A 85 3.72 -2.78 -11.00
C ALA A 85 3.42 -3.48 -12.34
N GLY A 86 2.84 -4.69 -12.31
CA GLY A 86 2.44 -5.42 -13.52
C GLY A 86 1.39 -4.68 -14.33
N SER A 87 0.37 -4.13 -13.67
CA SER A 87 -0.68 -3.33 -14.33
C SER A 87 -0.11 -2.06 -14.98
N ILE A 88 0.77 -1.35 -14.28
CA ILE A 88 1.39 -0.13 -14.80
C ILE A 88 2.38 -0.44 -15.91
N ALA A 89 3.18 -1.50 -15.79
CA ALA A 89 4.06 -1.94 -16.86
C ALA A 89 3.27 -2.23 -18.14
N ALA A 90 2.15 -2.96 -18.05
CA ALA A 90 1.30 -3.21 -19.21
C ALA A 90 0.78 -1.91 -19.85
N ILE A 91 0.27 -0.97 -19.05
CA ILE A 91 -0.25 0.33 -19.54
C ILE A 91 0.86 1.15 -20.21
N VAL A 92 2.00 1.34 -19.54
CA VAL A 92 3.12 2.15 -20.04
C VAL A 92 3.69 1.55 -21.32
N MET A 93 3.88 0.23 -21.37
CA MET A 93 4.39 -0.47 -22.56
C MET A 93 3.42 -0.38 -23.72
N ALA A 94 2.11 -0.52 -23.49
CA ALA A 94 1.08 -0.35 -24.51
C ALA A 94 1.07 1.09 -25.07
N MET A 95 1.15 2.10 -24.21
CA MET A 95 1.21 3.51 -24.63
C MET A 95 2.48 3.80 -25.43
N LYS A 96 3.65 3.30 -24.98
CA LYS A 96 4.92 3.44 -25.70
C LYS A 96 4.89 2.75 -27.07
N ALA A 97 4.29 1.57 -27.17
CA ALA A 97 4.09 0.88 -28.44
C ALA A 97 3.19 1.70 -29.38
N GLY A 98 2.08 2.25 -28.88
CA GLY A 98 1.19 3.09 -29.68
C GLY A 98 1.89 4.33 -30.24
N ILE A 99 2.67 5.02 -29.40
CA ILE A 99 3.48 6.17 -29.84
C ILE A 99 4.51 5.73 -30.88
N ALA A 100 5.22 4.63 -30.64
CA ALA A 100 6.21 4.10 -31.57
C ALA A 100 5.64 3.88 -32.98
N ILE A 101 4.50 3.19 -33.04
CA ILE A 101 3.80 2.89 -34.28
C ILE A 101 3.38 4.19 -34.97
N GLY A 102 2.82 5.16 -34.22
CA GLY A 102 2.42 6.46 -34.75
C GLY A 102 3.57 7.27 -35.36
N PHE A 103 4.80 7.11 -34.84
CA PHE A 103 6.01 7.76 -35.37
C PHE A 103 6.80 6.89 -36.36
N GLY A 104 6.29 5.71 -36.75
CA GLY A 104 6.99 4.79 -37.65
C GLY A 104 8.29 4.20 -37.07
N VAL A 105 8.43 4.18 -35.74
CA VAL A 105 9.61 3.63 -35.05
C VAL A 105 9.43 2.12 -34.85
N PRO A 106 10.38 1.28 -35.29
CA PRO A 106 10.26 -0.17 -35.14
C PRO A 106 10.27 -0.57 -33.67
N LEU A 107 9.28 -1.37 -33.25
CA LEU A 107 9.10 -1.83 -31.86
C LEU A 107 10.36 -2.48 -31.25
N PRO A 108 11.15 -3.31 -31.96
CA PRO A 108 12.38 -3.89 -31.40
C PRO A 108 13.40 -2.85 -30.93
N ARG A 109 13.39 -1.65 -31.50
CA ARG A 109 14.29 -0.55 -31.11
C ARG A 109 13.90 0.04 -29.75
N ILE A 110 12.64 -0.03 -29.38
CA ILE A 110 12.09 0.52 -28.13
C ILE A 110 12.06 -0.56 -27.05
N PHE A 111 11.71 -1.80 -27.41
CA PHE A 111 11.65 -2.94 -26.51
C PHE A 111 12.93 -3.78 -26.50
N SER A 112 14.09 -3.14 -26.58
CA SER A 112 15.35 -3.87 -26.37
C SER A 112 15.34 -4.53 -24.98
N PRO A 113 15.80 -5.79 -24.82
CA PRO A 113 15.70 -6.50 -23.55
C PRO A 113 16.30 -5.73 -22.36
N ARG A 114 17.41 -5.01 -22.61
CA ARG A 114 18.06 -4.17 -21.61
C ARG A 114 17.21 -2.97 -21.21
N HIS A 115 16.58 -2.28 -22.17
CA HIS A 115 15.72 -1.13 -21.89
C HIS A 115 14.46 -1.57 -21.13
N THR A 116 13.81 -2.65 -21.58
CA THR A 116 12.63 -3.22 -20.91
C THR A 116 12.93 -3.65 -19.48
N LEU A 117 14.09 -4.29 -19.24
CA LEU A 117 14.50 -4.69 -17.89
C LEU A 117 14.71 -3.47 -16.97
N ILE A 118 15.37 -2.44 -17.47
CA ILE A 118 15.60 -1.19 -16.74
C ILE A 118 14.27 -0.54 -16.38
N GLU A 119 13.37 -0.43 -17.35
CA GLU A 119 12.05 0.16 -17.17
C GLU A 119 11.19 -0.65 -16.19
N ALA A 120 11.25 -1.99 -16.26
CA ALA A 120 10.55 -2.85 -15.31
C ALA A 120 11.05 -2.66 -13.88
N ILE A 121 12.38 -2.55 -13.67
CA ILE A 121 12.97 -2.27 -12.35
C ILE A 121 12.51 -0.90 -11.85
N ASP A 122 12.45 0.09 -12.74
CA ASP A 122 12.05 1.45 -12.41
C ASP A 122 10.57 1.55 -11.98
N ILE A 123 9.69 0.92 -12.75
CA ILE A 123 8.25 0.82 -12.43
C ILE A 123 8.05 0.04 -11.12
N LEU A 124 8.74 -1.09 -10.95
CA LEU A 124 8.66 -1.90 -9.73
C LEU A 124 9.13 -1.12 -8.51
N SER A 125 10.26 -0.44 -8.63
CA SER A 125 10.85 0.42 -7.60
C SER A 125 9.88 1.54 -7.19
N THR A 126 9.30 2.23 -8.19
CA THR A 126 8.31 3.30 -7.97
C THR A 126 7.05 2.79 -7.30
N ALA A 127 6.52 1.64 -7.76
CA ALA A 127 5.36 1.00 -7.18
C ALA A 127 5.62 0.55 -5.73
N ALA A 128 6.77 -0.09 -5.47
CA ALA A 128 7.17 -0.51 -4.13
C ALA A 128 7.30 0.69 -3.19
N ALA A 129 7.88 1.79 -3.66
CA ALA A 129 8.02 3.00 -2.87
C ALA A 129 6.65 3.62 -2.54
N TYR A 130 5.79 3.78 -3.55
CA TYR A 130 4.47 4.40 -3.36
C TYR A 130 3.53 3.53 -2.50
N VAL A 131 3.41 2.23 -2.79
CA VAL A 131 2.62 1.29 -1.98
C VAL A 131 3.20 1.15 -0.57
N GLY A 132 4.53 1.21 -0.45
CA GLY A 132 5.26 1.20 0.82
C GLY A 132 4.89 2.40 1.68
N LEU A 133 4.87 3.61 1.11
CA LEU A 133 4.40 4.81 1.81
C LEU A 133 2.96 4.66 2.30
N LEU A 134 2.04 4.23 1.43
CA LEU A 134 0.63 4.01 1.82
C LEU A 134 0.48 3.01 2.97
N SER A 135 1.30 1.97 2.98
CA SER A 135 1.28 0.93 4.01
C SER A 135 1.91 1.39 5.31
N LEU A 136 3.06 2.06 5.24
CA LEU A 136 3.82 2.53 6.40
C LEU A 136 3.14 3.72 7.09
N GLU A 137 2.41 4.56 6.37
CA GLU A 137 1.70 5.70 6.98
C GLU A 137 0.64 5.23 7.98
N LYS A 138 0.05 4.04 7.77
CA LYS A 138 -0.89 3.41 8.70
C LYS A 138 -0.23 2.96 10.02
N LEU A 139 1.10 2.97 10.12
CA LEU A 139 1.85 2.55 11.31
C LEU A 139 2.19 3.70 12.27
N PHE A 140 2.01 4.96 11.86
CA PHE A 140 2.45 6.12 12.64
C PHE A 140 1.26 7.05 12.94
N ASP A 141 0.99 7.32 14.22
CA ASP A 141 -0.16 8.15 14.61
C ASP A 141 0.05 9.65 14.34
N ARG A 142 1.30 10.13 14.51
CA ARG A 142 1.67 11.55 14.32
C ARG A 142 2.80 11.69 13.32
N ARG A 143 2.67 12.68 12.43
CA ARG A 143 3.60 12.97 11.33
C ARG A 143 3.88 11.71 10.49
N HIS A 144 2.82 11.04 10.05
CA HIS A 144 2.90 9.75 9.36
C HIS A 144 3.79 9.82 8.12
N PHE A 145 3.55 10.77 7.22
CA PHE A 145 4.27 10.88 5.95
C PHE A 145 5.80 10.97 6.09
N PRO A 146 6.39 11.95 6.83
CA PRO A 146 7.84 12.07 6.90
C PRO A 146 8.52 10.87 7.60
N LYS A 147 7.86 10.24 8.59
CA LYS A 147 8.38 9.04 9.25
C LYS A 147 8.38 7.84 8.30
N SER A 148 7.30 7.64 7.56
CA SER A 148 7.19 6.60 6.54
C SER A 148 8.21 6.80 5.42
N ALA A 149 8.38 8.04 4.95
CA ALA A 149 9.37 8.37 3.93
C ALA A 149 10.81 8.13 4.41
N ALA A 150 11.15 8.51 5.64
CA ALA A 150 12.48 8.27 6.22
C ALA A 150 12.78 6.77 6.37
N LEU A 151 11.83 6.00 6.89
CA LEU A 151 11.98 4.54 7.03
C LEU A 151 12.14 3.86 5.67
N LEU A 152 11.31 4.26 4.69
CA LEU A 152 11.39 3.72 3.33
C LEU A 152 12.71 4.10 2.64
N ALA A 153 13.19 5.34 2.83
CA ALA A 153 14.47 5.78 2.31
C ALA A 153 15.63 4.95 2.89
N LEU A 154 15.58 4.59 4.18
CA LEU A 154 16.57 3.72 4.80
C LEU A 154 16.55 2.30 4.19
N ILE A 155 15.37 1.74 3.97
CA ILE A 155 15.21 0.42 3.30
C ILE A 155 15.77 0.48 1.89
N PHE A 156 15.44 1.52 1.11
CA PHE A 156 15.95 1.69 -0.25
C PHE A 156 17.46 1.95 -0.29
N ALA A 157 18.02 2.66 0.69
CA ALA A 157 19.46 2.86 0.81
C ALA A 157 20.19 1.52 1.06
N ALA A 158 19.64 0.68 1.96
CA ALA A 158 20.17 -0.66 2.19
C ALA A 158 20.09 -1.54 0.93
N LEU A 159 18.96 -1.53 0.22
CA LEU A 159 18.81 -2.26 -1.05
C LEU A 159 19.76 -1.73 -2.14
N ALA A 160 19.93 -0.41 -2.23
CA ALA A 160 20.87 0.21 -3.16
C ALA A 160 22.31 -0.18 -2.87
N ALA A 161 22.71 -0.28 -1.60
CA ALA A 161 24.03 -0.77 -1.21
C ALA A 161 24.24 -2.23 -1.64
N VAL A 162 23.26 -3.12 -1.40
CA VAL A 162 23.31 -4.51 -1.85
C VAL A 162 23.42 -4.60 -3.39
N PHE A 163 22.64 -3.81 -4.12
CA PHE A 163 22.71 -3.76 -5.58
C PHE A 163 24.06 -3.24 -6.07
N SER A 164 24.60 -2.22 -5.42
CA SER A 164 25.92 -1.66 -5.74
C SER A 164 27.03 -2.70 -5.53
N MET A 165 27.00 -3.45 -4.41
CA MET A 165 27.95 -4.53 -4.15
C MET A 165 27.82 -5.67 -5.17
N ALA A 166 26.62 -5.93 -5.69
CA ALA A 166 26.37 -6.93 -6.71
C ALA A 166 26.65 -6.45 -8.16
N GLY A 167 27.18 -5.22 -8.35
CA GLY A 167 27.42 -4.65 -9.68
C GLY A 167 26.14 -4.39 -10.50
N ARG A 168 24.99 -4.27 -9.82
CA ARG A 168 23.68 -4.02 -10.44
C ARG A 168 23.36 -2.52 -10.44
N PRO A 169 22.51 -2.03 -11.37
CA PRO A 169 22.26 -0.61 -11.50
C PRO A 169 21.35 -0.07 -10.38
N TRP A 170 21.96 0.34 -9.26
CA TRP A 170 21.26 0.87 -8.08
C TRP A 170 20.54 2.20 -8.31
N LYS A 171 20.92 2.97 -9.34
CA LYS A 171 20.33 4.29 -9.65
C LYS A 171 18.81 4.24 -9.90
N PHE A 172 18.30 3.13 -10.44
CA PHE A 172 16.86 2.93 -10.67
C PHE A 172 16.07 2.69 -9.37
N LEU A 173 16.73 2.18 -8.33
CA LEU A 173 16.12 2.11 -6.99
C LEU A 173 15.94 3.52 -6.42
N LEU A 174 16.97 4.36 -6.54
CA LEU A 174 16.90 5.74 -6.08
C LEU A 174 15.87 6.55 -6.86
N PHE A 175 15.83 6.39 -8.20
CA PHE A 175 14.83 7.07 -9.02
C PHE A 175 13.42 6.68 -8.61
N GLY A 176 13.13 5.37 -8.48
CA GLY A 176 11.79 4.94 -8.10
C GLY A 176 11.39 5.37 -6.68
N LEU A 177 12.34 5.44 -5.73
CA LEU A 177 12.10 6.05 -4.42
C LEU A 177 11.66 7.52 -4.54
N VAL A 178 12.43 8.32 -5.29
CA VAL A 178 12.14 9.75 -5.49
C VAL A 178 10.80 9.93 -6.20
N ALA A 179 10.53 9.15 -7.25
CA ALA A 179 9.26 9.17 -7.96
C ALA A 179 8.08 8.79 -7.05
N GLY A 180 8.21 7.75 -6.24
CA GLY A 180 7.19 7.33 -5.28
C GLY A 180 6.88 8.39 -4.22
N ILE A 181 7.93 9.00 -3.64
CA ILE A 181 7.80 10.11 -2.67
C ILE A 181 7.16 11.32 -3.35
N PHE A 182 7.60 11.68 -4.56
CA PHE A 182 7.04 12.79 -5.33
C PHE A 182 5.54 12.59 -5.57
N LEU A 183 5.13 11.43 -6.07
CA LEU A 183 3.72 11.12 -6.33
C LEU A 183 2.89 11.20 -5.06
N ARG A 184 3.38 10.65 -3.94
CA ARG A 184 2.67 10.74 -2.66
C ARG A 184 2.60 12.18 -2.16
N THR A 185 3.65 12.97 -2.32
CA THR A 185 3.69 14.39 -1.96
C THR A 185 2.65 15.18 -2.75
N ILE A 186 2.60 14.99 -4.08
CA ILE A 186 1.58 15.61 -4.95
C ILE A 186 0.17 15.19 -4.53
N GLN A 187 -0.02 13.92 -4.16
CA GLN A 187 -1.33 13.43 -3.70
C GLN A 187 -1.76 14.08 -2.37
N VAL A 188 -0.83 14.31 -1.44
CA VAL A 188 -1.10 14.96 -0.16
C VAL A 188 -1.37 16.46 -0.33
N LEU A 189 -0.58 17.15 -1.17
CA LEU A 189 -0.66 18.60 -1.35
C LEU A 189 -1.83 19.02 -2.26
N LEU A 190 -2.03 18.33 -3.38
CA LEU A 190 -3.08 18.66 -4.34
C LEU A 190 -4.29 17.79 -4.08
N LYS A 191 -5.37 18.33 -3.52
CA LYS A 191 -6.63 17.58 -3.34
C LYS A 191 -7.40 17.38 -4.66
N ASN A 192 -7.29 18.34 -5.58
CA ASN A 192 -7.99 18.31 -6.86
C ASN A 192 -7.35 17.30 -7.83
N GLN A 193 -8.14 16.33 -8.30
CA GLN A 193 -7.68 15.32 -9.26
C GLN A 193 -7.28 15.93 -10.61
N ALA A 194 -7.99 16.96 -11.09
CA ALA A 194 -7.66 17.65 -12.33
C ALA A 194 -6.26 18.29 -12.26
N ALA A 195 -5.93 18.90 -11.11
CA ALA A 195 -4.60 19.47 -10.89
C ALA A 195 -3.50 18.40 -10.92
N ARG A 196 -3.75 17.22 -10.35
CA ARG A 196 -2.79 16.10 -10.40
C ARG A 196 -2.56 15.59 -11.83
N ILE A 197 -3.62 15.53 -12.64
CA ILE A 197 -3.56 15.13 -14.06
C ILE A 197 -2.66 16.07 -14.87
N VAL A 198 -2.61 17.36 -14.51
CA VAL A 198 -1.75 18.33 -15.20
C VAL A 198 -0.34 18.32 -14.62
N VAL A 199 -0.21 18.40 -13.29
CA VAL A 199 1.09 18.61 -12.62
C VAL A 199 2.01 17.40 -12.76
N VAL A 200 1.51 16.17 -12.59
CA VAL A 200 2.37 14.98 -12.64
C VAL A 200 3.01 14.82 -14.04
N PRO A 201 2.25 14.78 -15.15
CA PRO A 201 2.85 14.67 -16.47
C PRO A 201 3.70 15.89 -16.85
N ALA A 202 3.35 17.10 -16.40
CA ALA A 202 4.16 18.30 -16.64
C ALA A 202 5.54 18.20 -15.96
N CYS A 203 5.61 17.76 -14.69
CA CYS A 203 6.88 17.56 -13.99
C CYS A 203 7.74 16.49 -14.67
N PHE A 204 7.15 15.36 -15.06
CA PHE A 204 7.87 14.32 -15.80
C PHE A 204 8.31 14.80 -17.18
N GLY A 205 7.46 15.54 -17.90
CA GLY A 205 7.81 16.18 -19.17
C GLY A 205 8.97 17.16 -19.03
N ALA A 206 9.01 17.95 -17.95
CA ALA A 206 10.13 18.85 -17.64
C ALA A 206 11.45 18.09 -17.40
N ILE A 207 11.42 16.94 -16.72
CA ILE A 207 12.58 16.05 -16.59
C ILE A 207 13.03 15.55 -17.97
N GLY A 208 12.09 15.22 -18.86
CA GLY A 208 12.38 14.85 -20.23
C GLY A 208 13.02 15.96 -21.06
N LEU A 209 12.64 17.22 -20.84
CA LEU A 209 13.24 18.37 -21.54
C LEU A 209 14.73 18.54 -21.21
N ILE A 210 15.16 18.20 -19.98
CA ILE A 210 16.57 18.20 -19.59
C ILE A 210 17.41 17.25 -20.46
N SER A 211 16.79 16.20 -21.02
CA SER A 211 17.46 15.23 -21.89
C SER A 211 17.58 15.68 -23.35
N LEU A 212 17.06 16.87 -23.72
CA LEU A 212 17.16 17.53 -25.04
C LEU A 212 16.74 16.68 -26.26
N ARG A 213 15.91 15.63 -26.07
CA ARG A 213 15.43 14.76 -27.14
C ARG A 213 13.90 14.69 -27.14
N PRO A 214 13.19 15.02 -28.23
CA PRO A 214 11.72 15.11 -28.24
C PRO A 214 11.04 13.76 -27.92
N LEU A 215 11.57 12.64 -28.42
CA LEU A 215 11.10 11.30 -28.08
C LEU A 215 11.25 10.95 -26.59
N THR A 216 12.19 11.59 -25.89
CA THR A 216 12.33 11.41 -24.44
C THR A 216 11.23 12.14 -23.70
N VAL A 217 10.85 13.36 -24.11
CA VAL A 217 9.76 14.12 -23.48
C VAL A 217 8.44 13.33 -23.55
N ALA A 218 8.06 12.84 -24.73
CA ALA A 218 6.84 12.05 -24.90
C ALA A 218 6.86 10.76 -24.03
N SER A 219 7.99 10.06 -24.02
CA SER A 219 8.19 8.87 -23.16
C SER A 219 8.02 9.20 -21.67
N TRP A 220 8.61 10.30 -21.21
CA TRP A 220 8.49 10.75 -19.82
C TRP A 220 7.06 11.17 -19.45
N VAL A 221 6.35 11.86 -20.35
CA VAL A 221 4.93 12.22 -20.15
C VAL A 221 4.08 10.95 -20.01
N VAL A 222 4.30 9.94 -20.86
CA VAL A 222 3.61 8.65 -20.75
C VAL A 222 3.92 7.96 -19.42
N THR A 223 5.18 7.94 -18.99
CA THR A 223 5.55 7.41 -17.68
C THR A 223 4.84 8.15 -16.55
N GLY A 224 4.78 9.48 -16.61
CA GLY A 224 4.04 10.31 -15.64
C GLY A 224 2.55 9.98 -15.59
N LEU A 225 1.91 9.75 -16.75
CA LEU A 225 0.51 9.32 -16.82
C LEU A 225 0.30 7.90 -16.25
N GLY A 226 1.21 6.96 -16.56
CA GLY A 226 1.19 5.62 -15.98
C GLY A 226 1.31 5.66 -14.45
N TYR A 227 2.21 6.49 -13.93
CA TYR A 227 2.37 6.70 -12.49
C TYR A 227 1.17 7.39 -11.84
N LEU A 228 0.50 8.30 -12.56
CA LEU A 228 -0.76 8.85 -12.08
C LEU A 228 -1.83 7.74 -11.97
N ALA A 229 -1.97 6.88 -12.98
CA ALA A 229 -2.87 5.73 -12.93
C ALA A 229 -2.54 4.79 -11.76
N MET A 230 -1.25 4.63 -11.44
CA MET A 230 -0.76 3.86 -10.31
C MET A 230 -1.38 4.30 -8.98
N THR A 231 -1.54 5.61 -8.79
CA THR A 231 -2.10 6.15 -7.53
C THR A 231 -3.53 5.69 -7.26
N HIS A 232 -4.32 5.50 -8.33
CA HIS A 232 -5.69 5.00 -8.25
C HIS A 232 -5.73 3.47 -8.15
N LEU A 233 -4.89 2.77 -8.92
CA LEU A 233 -4.82 1.31 -8.91
C LEU A 233 -4.37 0.78 -7.55
N ALA A 234 -3.33 1.36 -6.94
CA ALA A 234 -2.82 0.94 -5.65
C ALA A 234 -3.90 0.94 -4.55
N VAL A 235 -4.75 1.97 -4.51
CA VAL A 235 -5.85 2.04 -3.52
C VAL A 235 -6.90 0.96 -3.78
N ARG A 236 -7.22 0.67 -5.05
CA ARG A 236 -8.19 -0.38 -5.41
C ARG A 236 -7.66 -1.77 -5.09
N VAL A 237 -6.40 -2.04 -5.44
CA VAL A 237 -5.72 -3.32 -5.18
C VAL A 237 -5.57 -3.56 -3.67
N ASP A 238 -5.12 -2.56 -2.89
CA ASP A 238 -5.00 -2.67 -1.44
C ASP A 238 -6.35 -3.01 -0.78
N ARG A 239 -7.44 -2.34 -1.20
CA ARG A 239 -8.80 -2.63 -0.69
C ARG A 239 -9.28 -4.03 -1.08
N ALA A 240 -9.03 -4.46 -2.31
CA ALA A 240 -9.45 -5.77 -2.80
C ALA A 240 -8.71 -6.91 -2.07
N LEU A 241 -7.38 -6.80 -1.94
CA LEU A 241 -6.56 -7.77 -1.22
C LEU A 241 -6.93 -7.84 0.26
N PHE A 242 -7.17 -6.69 0.90
CA PHE A 242 -7.56 -6.64 2.30
C PHE A 242 -8.93 -7.32 2.52
N LYS A 243 -9.93 -7.03 1.67
CA LYS A 243 -11.24 -7.69 1.73
C LYS A 243 -11.13 -9.20 1.51
N GLY A 244 -10.36 -9.64 0.53
CA GLY A 244 -10.16 -11.07 0.26
C GLY A 244 -9.51 -11.81 1.43
N LEU A 245 -8.56 -11.18 2.13
CA LEU A 245 -7.91 -11.78 3.30
C LEU A 245 -8.77 -11.78 4.56
N GLN A 246 -9.75 -10.88 4.68
CA GLN A 246 -10.72 -10.94 5.76
C GLN A 246 -11.71 -12.09 5.60
N GLN A 247 -11.88 -12.61 4.38
CA GLN A 247 -12.77 -13.73 4.08
C GLN A 247 -12.08 -15.11 4.23
N LEU A 248 -10.77 -15.15 4.53
CA LEU A 248 -9.94 -16.35 4.69
C LEU A 248 -9.55 -16.63 6.15
#